data_AF-A0A2N3B0I8-F1
#
_entry.id   AF-A0A2N3B0I8-F1
#
_cell.length_a   1.000
_cell.length_b   1.000
_cell.length_c   1.000
_cell.angle_alpha   90.00
_cell.angle_beta   90.00
_cell.angle_gamma   90.00
#
_symmetry.space_group_name_H-M   'P 1'
#
loop_
_entity.id
_entity.type
_entity.pdbx_description
1 polymer ?
#
loop_
_entity_poly.entity_id
_entity_poly.type
_entity_poly.pdbx_seq_one_letter_code
_entity_poly.pdbx_strand_id
1 'polypeptide(L)'
;MPTHTEKRKMPYSADQMFALIADVEAYAEFLPWCQAARVRSRRSLEGVAGGEVIDADMVISFKVFRERFATRATLRPATGQNARVIDVEYLDGPFRYLNNHWSFTPDGPDACVVDFFVDFEFKSRTL
;
A
#
# COMPACT_ATOMS: atom_id res chain seq x y z
N MET A 1 1.89 15.99 12.91
CA MET A 1 1.21 15.00 12.06
C MET A 1 2.09 14.83 10.83
N PRO A 2 2.77 13.68 10.67
CA PRO A 2 3.67 13.48 9.56
C PRO A 2 2.89 13.02 8.32
N THR A 3 2.57 13.96 7.44
CA THR A 3 2.23 13.64 6.06
C THR A 3 3.53 13.47 5.28
N HIS A 4 3.62 12.45 4.45
CA HIS A 4 4.76 12.22 3.56
C HIS A 4 4.28 11.96 2.14
N THR A 5 4.94 12.61 1.19
CA THR A 5 4.70 12.43 -0.24
C THR A 5 6.04 12.22 -0.91
N GLU A 6 6.12 11.20 -1.76
CA GLU A 6 7.28 10.94 -2.60
C GLU A 6 6.83 10.67 -4.03
N LYS A 7 7.56 11.24 -5.00
CA LYS A 7 7.36 10.98 -6.42
C LYS A 7 8.68 10.55 -7.02
N ARG A 8 8.72 9.36 -7.63
CA ARG A 8 9.97 8.77 -8.11
C ARG A 8 9.80 8.04 -9.44
N LYS A 9 10.74 8.25 -10.34
CA LYS A 9 10.89 7.43 -11.55
C LYS A 9 11.55 6.11 -11.20
N MET A 10 10.97 5.02 -11.67
CA MET A 10 11.45 3.65 -11.45
C MET A 10 11.82 3.00 -12.78
N PRO A 11 12.92 2.23 -12.85
CA PRO A 11 13.32 1.46 -14.02
C PRO A 11 12.56 0.11 -14.09
N TYR A 12 11.25 0.16 -13.82
CA TYR A 12 10.34 -0.98 -13.86
C TYR A 12 9.00 -0.52 -14.42
N SER A 13 8.26 -1.43 -15.05
CA SER A 13 6.94 -1.11 -15.59
C SER A 13 5.94 -0.81 -14.47
N ALA A 14 4.88 -0.07 -14.81
CA ALA A 14 3.81 0.24 -13.86
C ALA A 14 3.12 -1.03 -13.33
N ASP A 15 3.01 -2.08 -14.15
CA ASP A 15 2.48 -3.38 -13.74
C ASP A 15 3.38 -4.09 -12.73
N GLN A 16 4.69 -4.09 -12.94
CA GLN A 16 5.65 -4.69 -12.02
C GLN A 16 5.62 -4.00 -10.65
N MET A 17 5.64 -2.67 -10.63
CA MET A 17 5.59 -1.91 -9.38
C MET A 17 4.24 -2.04 -8.68
N PHE A 18 3.13 -2.04 -9.43
CA PHE A 18 1.80 -2.29 -8.87
C PHE A 18 1.72 -3.69 -8.25
N ALA A 19 2.17 -4.72 -8.96
CA ALA A 19 2.15 -6.10 -8.48
C ALA A 19 3.00 -6.29 -7.22
N LEU A 20 4.17 -5.63 -7.16
CA LEU A 20 5.03 -5.65 -5.97
C LEU A 20 4.32 -5.12 -4.73
N ILE A 21 3.55 -4.03 -4.85
CA ILE A 21 2.81 -3.41 -3.74
C ILE A 21 1.46 -4.13 -3.48
N ALA A 22 0.89 -4.78 -4.50
CA ALA A 22 -0.32 -5.58 -4.35
C ALA A 22 -0.08 -6.89 -3.57
N ASP A 23 1.14 -7.43 -3.63
CA ASP A 23 1.50 -8.68 -2.95
C ASP A 23 1.89 -8.46 -1.47
N VAL A 24 0.89 -8.08 -0.68
CA VAL A 24 1.06 -7.75 0.74
C VAL A 24 1.60 -8.93 1.56
N GLU A 25 1.34 -10.17 1.16
CA GLU A 25 1.77 -11.38 1.90
C GLU A 25 3.29 -11.58 1.80
N ALA A 26 3.90 -11.17 0.69
CA ALA A 26 5.35 -11.23 0.48
C ALA A 26 6.13 -10.17 1.27
N TYR A 27 5.46 -9.18 1.88
CA TYR A 27 6.13 -8.05 2.53
C TYR A 27 7.11 -8.47 3.64
N ALA A 28 6.82 -9.55 4.36
CA ALA A 28 7.71 -10.06 5.40
C ALA A 28 9.05 -10.60 4.85
N GLU A 29 9.14 -10.92 3.56
CA GLU A 29 10.35 -11.44 2.92
C GLU A 29 11.36 -10.34 2.60
N PHE A 30 10.90 -9.11 2.33
CA PHE A 30 11.77 -8.04 1.82
C PHE A 30 11.65 -6.69 2.53
N LEU A 31 10.63 -6.47 3.37
CA LEU A 31 10.56 -5.28 4.23
C LEU A 31 11.08 -5.63 5.63
N PRO A 32 12.29 -5.17 6.02
CA PRO A 32 12.91 -5.52 7.31
C PRO A 32 12.05 -5.19 8.54
N TRP A 33 11.13 -4.24 8.37
CA TRP A 33 10.24 -3.72 9.39
C TRP A 33 8.89 -4.44 9.41
N CYS A 34 8.55 -5.23 8.39
CA CYS A 34 7.30 -6.00 8.34
C CYS A 34 7.55 -7.39 8.93
N GLN A 35 7.14 -7.62 10.18
CA GLN A 35 7.32 -8.92 10.82
C GLN A 35 6.32 -9.97 10.33
N ALA A 36 5.10 -9.53 10.00
CA ALA A 36 4.05 -10.40 9.50
C ALA A 36 3.03 -9.59 8.72
N ALA A 37 2.54 -10.19 7.64
CA ALA A 37 1.39 -9.74 6.89
C ALA A 37 0.44 -10.93 6.74
N ARG A 38 -0.85 -10.74 7.06
CA ARG A 38 -1.86 -11.79 6.92
C ARG A 38 -3.08 -11.24 6.23
N VAL A 39 -3.40 -11.75 5.05
CA VAL A 39 -4.65 -11.45 4.37
C VAL A 39 -5.81 -12.11 5.12
N ARG A 40 -6.79 -11.29 5.52
CA ARG A 40 -8.06 -11.74 6.12
C ARG A 40 -9.08 -12.10 5.05
N SER A 41 -9.15 -11.30 3.99
CA SER A 41 -10.02 -11.55 2.84
C SER A 41 -9.50 -10.84 1.60
N ARG A 42 -9.74 -11.44 0.44
CA ARG A 42 -9.50 -10.86 -0.88
C ARG A 42 -10.77 -11.01 -1.70
N ARG A 43 -11.24 -9.93 -2.32
CA ARG A 43 -12.53 -9.87 -3.02
C ARG A 43 -12.38 -9.06 -4.29
N SER A 44 -13.15 -9.34 -5.33
CA SER A 44 -13.20 -8.50 -6.53
C SER A 44 -13.84 -7.14 -6.22
N LEU A 45 -13.32 -6.08 -6.85
CA LEU A 45 -13.90 -4.75 -6.82
C LEU A 45 -14.96 -4.62 -7.92
N GLU A 46 -16.20 -4.32 -7.52
CA GLU A 46 -17.31 -4.17 -8.46
C GLU A 46 -17.05 -3.02 -9.45
N GLY A 47 -17.35 -3.26 -10.73
CA GLY A 47 -17.18 -2.25 -11.78
C GLY A 47 -15.75 -2.03 -12.26
N VAL A 48 -14.75 -2.74 -11.71
CA VAL A 48 -13.34 -2.62 -12.12
C VAL A 48 -12.79 -3.99 -12.51
N ALA A 49 -12.53 -4.19 -13.80
CA ALA A 49 -11.94 -5.43 -14.30
C ALA A 49 -10.56 -5.68 -13.68
N GLY A 50 -10.39 -6.82 -13.01
CA GLY A 50 -9.17 -7.15 -12.28
C GLY A 50 -8.96 -6.36 -10.99
N GLY A 51 -9.89 -5.47 -10.61
CA GLY A 51 -9.82 -4.74 -9.35
C GLY A 51 -10.08 -5.66 -8.16
N GLU A 52 -9.42 -5.37 -7.04
CA GLU A 52 -9.51 -6.17 -5.82
C GLU A 52 -9.66 -5.29 -4.58
N VAL A 53 -10.25 -5.84 -3.53
CA VAL A 53 -10.28 -5.30 -2.19
C VAL A 53 -9.67 -6.34 -1.24
N ILE A 54 -8.61 -5.96 -0.56
CA ILE A 54 -7.84 -6.82 0.34
C ILE A 54 -7.92 -6.25 1.76
N ASP A 55 -8.46 -7.03 2.68
CA ASP A 55 -8.35 -6.73 4.10
C ASP A 55 -7.18 -7.53 4.68
N ALA A 56 -6.23 -6.86 5.33
CA ALA A 56 -5.02 -7.49 5.84
C ALA A 56 -4.64 -6.99 7.24
N ASP A 57 -4.02 -7.86 8.02
CA ASP A 57 -3.32 -7.55 9.26
C ASP A 57 -1.83 -7.38 9.01
N MET A 58 -1.29 -6.26 9.48
CA MET A 58 0.13 -5.95 9.40
C MET A 58 0.73 -5.88 10.80
N VAL A 59 1.91 -6.47 10.98
CA VAL A 59 2.74 -6.30 12.18
C VAL A 59 4.01 -5.58 11.75
N ILE A 60 4.11 -4.31 12.10
CA ILE A 60 5.27 -3.47 11.78
C ILE A 60 6.12 -3.31 13.03
N SER A 61 7.43 -3.36 12.87
CA SER A 61 8.40 -3.15 13.94
C SER A 61 9.53 -2.27 13.46
N PHE A 62 9.60 -1.06 14.04
CA PHE A 62 10.59 -0.06 13.70
C PHE A 62 11.13 0.55 15.00
N LYS A 63 12.43 0.40 15.26
CA LYS A 63 13.07 0.83 16.52
C LYS A 63 12.33 0.23 17.74
N VAL A 64 11.85 1.08 18.65
CA VAL A 64 11.13 0.68 19.88
C VAL A 64 9.64 0.41 19.66
N PHE A 65 9.14 0.64 18.45
CA PHE A 65 7.73 0.51 18.13
C PHE A 65 7.45 -0.88 17.56
N ARG A 66 6.48 -1.58 18.14
CA ARG A 66 5.92 -2.81 17.60
C ARG A 66 4.41 -2.68 17.63
N GLU A 67 3.82 -2.55 16.45
CA GLU A 67 2.41 -2.26 16.32
C GLU A 67 1.74 -3.22 15.35
N ARG A 68 0.52 -3.60 15.70
CA ARG A 68 -0.35 -4.41 14.83
C ARG A 68 -1.55 -3.56 14.44
N PHE A 69 -1.85 -3.54 13.15
CA PHE A 69 -3.01 -2.83 12.63
C PHE A 69 -3.62 -3.57 11.44
N ALA A 70 -4.90 -3.34 11.23
CA ALA A 70 -5.66 -3.86 10.11
C ALA A 70 -5.91 -2.75 9.10
N THR A 71 -5.78 -3.08 7.81
CA THR A 71 -6.01 -2.16 6.69
C THR A 71 -6.91 -2.80 5.64
N ARG A 72 -7.59 -1.95 4.88
CA ARG A 72 -8.25 -2.30 3.62
C ARG A 72 -7.49 -1.66 2.47
N ALA A 73 -6.93 -2.46 1.59
CA ALA A 73 -6.36 -2.00 0.32
C ALA A 73 -7.39 -2.17 -0.80
N THR A 74 -7.65 -1.12 -1.56
CA THR A 74 -8.46 -1.14 -2.79
C THR A 74 -7.53 -1.00 -3.98
N LEU A 75 -7.40 -2.07 -4.75
CA LEU A 75 -6.48 -2.23 -5.86
C LEU A 75 -7.24 -2.00 -7.16
N ARG A 76 -6.79 -1.03 -7.94
CA ARG A 76 -7.39 -0.64 -9.22
C ARG A 76 -6.33 -0.76 -10.31
N PRO A 77 -6.21 -1.92 -10.97
CA PRO A 77 -5.32 -2.04 -12.11
C PRO A 77 -5.86 -1.22 -13.28
N ALA A 78 -5.03 -1.04 -14.30
CA ALA A 78 -5.39 -0.31 -15.50
C ALA A 78 -4.70 -0.92 -16.72
N THR A 79 -5.27 -0.73 -17.90
CA THR A 79 -4.67 -1.14 -19.17
C THR A 79 -4.11 0.06 -19.93
N GLY A 80 -3.12 -0.20 -20.78
CA GLY A 80 -2.48 0.84 -21.60
C GLY A 80 -1.76 1.90 -20.75
N GLN A 81 -1.98 3.18 -21.10
CA GLN A 81 -1.29 4.33 -20.52
C GLN A 81 -1.96 4.90 -19.26
N ASN A 82 -3.03 4.26 -18.78
CA ASN A 82 -3.71 4.70 -17.56
C ASN A 82 -2.91 4.29 -16.32
N ALA A 83 -3.00 5.10 -15.26
CA ALA A 83 -2.35 4.80 -14.00
C ALA A 83 -3.03 3.64 -13.27
N ARG A 84 -2.24 2.75 -12.67
CA ARG A 84 -2.76 1.81 -11.66
C ARG A 84 -2.75 2.48 -10.30
N VAL A 85 -3.71 2.15 -9.45
CA VAL A 85 -3.89 2.84 -8.16
C VAL A 85 -4.11 1.84 -7.04
N ILE A 86 -3.51 2.09 -5.88
CA ILE A 86 -3.79 1.38 -4.64
C ILE A 86 -4.12 2.40 -3.56
N ASP A 87 -5.30 2.29 -2.96
CA ASP A 87 -5.70 3.08 -1.79
C ASP A 87 -5.75 2.18 -0.57
N VAL A 88 -5.15 2.61 0.52
CA VAL A 88 -5.09 1.87 1.77
C VAL A 88 -5.73 2.70 2.86
N GLU A 89 -6.79 2.12 3.43
CA GLU A 89 -7.56 2.70 4.51
C GLU A 89 -7.35 1.89 5.80
N TYR A 90 -7.38 2.59 6.91
CA TYR A 90 -7.29 2.00 8.23
C TYR A 90 -8.60 1.33 8.67
N LEU A 91 -8.51 0.12 9.23
CA LEU A 91 -9.66 -0.58 9.81
C LEU A 91 -9.60 -0.64 11.35
N ASP A 92 -8.45 -1.02 11.93
CA ASP A 92 -8.31 -1.24 13.38
C ASP A 92 -6.85 -1.23 13.85
N GLY A 93 -6.61 -0.97 15.15
CA GLY A 93 -5.27 -0.90 15.75
C GLY A 93 -4.96 0.39 16.56
N PRO A 94 -3.68 0.81 16.62
CA PRO A 94 -3.19 1.92 17.45
C PRO A 94 -3.31 3.30 16.77
N PHE A 95 -3.58 3.33 15.46
CA PHE A 95 -3.74 4.57 14.72
C PHE A 95 -5.12 5.18 15.00
N ARG A 96 -5.18 6.50 15.04
CA ARG A 96 -6.43 7.25 14.92
C ARG A 96 -6.92 7.22 13.48
N TYR A 97 -5.99 7.39 12.54
CA TYR A 97 -6.22 7.19 11.12
C TYR A 97 -4.90 6.83 10.43
N LEU A 98 -5.01 6.14 9.30
CA LEU A 98 -3.96 5.93 8.32
C LEU A 98 -4.63 5.98 6.95
N ASN A 99 -4.13 6.86 6.09
CA ASN A 99 -4.51 6.96 4.69
C ASN A 99 -3.23 6.85 3.86
N ASN A 100 -3.19 5.90 2.94
CA ASN A 100 -2.07 5.73 2.04
C ASN A 100 -2.57 5.56 0.61
N HIS A 101 -1.94 6.27 -0.32
CA HIS A 101 -2.28 6.26 -1.72
C HIS A 101 -1.03 6.00 -2.55
N TRP A 102 -1.17 5.10 -3.52
CA TRP A 102 -0.17 4.80 -4.53
C TRP A 102 -0.75 4.99 -5.91
N SER A 103 0.00 5.63 -6.80
CA SER A 103 -0.29 5.68 -8.23
C SER A 103 0.94 5.31 -9.03
N PHE A 104 0.74 4.50 -10.06
CA PHE A 104 1.78 3.97 -10.94
C PHE A 104 1.46 4.38 -12.37
N THR A 105 2.11 5.46 -12.84
CA THR A 105 1.89 6.01 -14.19
C THR A 105 2.95 5.47 -15.15
N PRO A 106 2.59 4.80 -16.25
CA PRO A 106 3.56 4.35 -17.25
C PRO A 106 4.41 5.50 -17.83
N ASP A 107 5.72 5.29 -17.99
CA ASP A 107 6.68 6.22 -18.62
C ASP A 107 7.55 5.47 -19.66
N GLY A 108 6.92 4.52 -20.36
CA GLY A 108 7.58 3.58 -21.29
C GLY A 108 7.26 2.11 -20.97
N PRO A 109 7.78 1.16 -21.75
CA PRO A 109 7.54 -0.28 -21.53
C PRO A 109 8.08 -0.78 -20.19
N ASP A 110 9.28 -0.34 -19.80
CA ASP A 110 10.02 -0.79 -18.61
C ASP A 110 10.30 0.36 -17.62
N ALA A 111 9.46 1.39 -17.64
CA ALA A 111 9.61 2.54 -16.75
C ALA A 111 8.25 3.06 -16.30
N CYS A 112 8.20 3.56 -15.07
CA CYS A 112 7.03 4.23 -14.54
C CYS A 112 7.41 5.33 -13.56
N VAL A 113 6.43 6.18 -13.29
CA VAL A 113 6.46 7.17 -12.23
C VAL A 113 5.56 6.66 -11.11
N VAL A 114 6.16 6.48 -9.92
CA VAL A 114 5.47 6.10 -8.70
C VAL A 114 5.19 7.37 -7.91
N ASP A 115 3.92 7.62 -7.62
CA ASP A 115 3.45 8.65 -6.70
C ASP A 115 2.98 7.96 -5.41
N PHE A 116 3.65 8.26 -4.29
CA PHE A 116 3.35 7.74 -2.97
C PHE A 116 2.90 8.88 -2.05
N PHE A 117 1.81 8.63 -1.33
CA PHE A 117 1.33 9.53 -0.28
C PHE A 117 0.94 8.71 0.94
N VAL A 118 1.31 9.19 2.14
CA VAL A 118 0.83 8.63 3.40
C VAL A 118 0.58 9.73 4.42
N ASP A 119 -0.54 9.64 5.11
CA ASP A 119 -0.91 10.48 6.23
C ASP A 119 -1.44 9.60 7.37
N PHE A 120 -0.92 9.78 8.57
CA PHE A 120 -1.29 8.96 9.72
C PHE A 120 -1.17 9.73 11.05
N GLU A 121 -1.98 9.30 12.02
CA GLU A 121 -1.93 9.77 13.40
C GLU A 121 -2.07 8.59 14.35
N PHE A 122 -1.26 8.53 15.40
CA PHE A 122 -1.41 7.57 16.49
C PHE A 122 -2.43 8.05 17.53
N LYS A 123 -3.15 7.12 18.16
CA LYS A 123 -4.09 7.45 19.26
C LYS A 123 -3.40 8.07 20.48
N SER A 124 -2.10 7.80 20.67
CA SER A 124 -1.29 8.39 21.75
C SER A 124 -0.29 9.40 21.21
N ARG A 125 -0.15 10.54 21.92
CA ARG A 125 0.83 11.60 21.62
C ARG A 125 2.21 11.36 22.27
N THR A 126 2.42 10.24 22.97
CA THR A 126 3.61 10.06 23.83
C THR A 126 4.84 9.50 23.10
N LEU A 127 4.96 9.67 21.79
CA LEU A 127 6.12 9.24 21.02
C LEU A 127 6.59 10.35 20.06
#